data_AF-A0A2D6E6N6-F1
#
_entry.id   AF-A0A2D6E6N6-F1
#
_cell.length_a   1.000
_cell.length_b   1.000
_cell.length_c   1.000
_cell.angle_alpha   90.00
_cell.angle_beta   90.00
_cell.angle_gamma   90.00
#
_symmetry.space_group_name_H-M   'P 1'
#
loop_
_entity.id
_entity.type
_entity.pdbx_description
1 polymer ?
#
loop_
_entity_poly.entity_id
_entity_poly.type
_entity_poly.pdbx_seq_one_letter_code
_entity_poly.pdbx_strand_id
1 'polypeptide(L)'
;MYEKEFTLAFTRLCSLICILKNKKLNTPNIFIEILRDQNVRKVYKYMCDMDTDYEAITKIIENEPNVSKSKYIKKFLNSKHTEIVINDKPRKTRL
;
A
#
# COMPACT_ATOMS: atom_id res chain seq x y z
N MET A 1 -15.35 -1.60 -4.66
CA MET A 1 -14.97 -3.02 -4.52
C MET A 1 -15.58 -3.62 -3.26
N TYR A 2 -16.08 -4.86 -3.29
CA TYR A 2 -16.61 -5.51 -2.08
C TYR A 2 -15.49 -5.91 -1.11
N GLU A 3 -15.77 -5.97 0.19
CA GLU A 3 -14.76 -6.23 1.22
C GLU A 3 -14.00 -7.56 1.01
N LYS A 4 -14.71 -8.64 0.64
CA LYS A 4 -14.09 -9.94 0.34
C LYS A 4 -13.14 -9.88 -0.86
N GLU A 5 -13.50 -9.12 -1.89
CA GLU A 5 -12.66 -8.92 -3.07
C GLU A 5 -11.41 -8.12 -2.71
N PHE A 6 -11.56 -7.10 -1.85
CA PHE A 6 -10.44 -6.36 -1.27
C PHE A 6 -9.47 -7.24 -0.52
N THR A 7 -9.96 -8.03 0.43
CA THR A 7 -9.11 -8.91 1.22
C THR A 7 -8.34 -9.90 0.33
N LEU A 8 -8.98 -10.45 -0.71
CA LEU A 8 -8.32 -11.34 -1.65
C LEU A 8 -7.27 -10.62 -2.50
N ALA A 9 -7.60 -9.47 -3.09
CA ALA A 9 -6.69 -8.68 -3.90
C ALA A 9 -5.48 -8.17 -3.09
N PHE A 10 -5.74 -7.68 -1.87
CA PHE A 10 -4.71 -7.21 -0.95
C PHE A 10 -3.80 -8.35 -0.49
N THR A 11 -4.34 -9.54 -0.21
CA THR A 11 -3.52 -10.71 0.13
C THR A 11 -2.58 -11.09 -1.02
N ARG A 12 -3.07 -11.08 -2.27
CA ARG A 12 -2.25 -11.33 -3.47
C ARG A 12 -1.15 -10.30 -3.63
N LEU A 13 -1.45 -9.02 -3.38
CA LEU A 13 -0.45 -7.96 -3.37
C LEU A 13 0.62 -8.21 -2.29
N CYS A 14 0.22 -8.56 -1.06
CA CYS A 14 1.15 -8.88 0.02
C CYS A 14 2.12 -10.00 -0.38
N SER A 15 1.59 -11.08 -0.98
CA SER A 15 2.40 -12.18 -1.51
C SER A 15 3.35 -11.69 -2.62
N LEU A 16 2.88 -10.89 -3.57
CA LEU A 16 3.70 -10.33 -4.63
C LEU A 16 4.86 -9.49 -4.07
N ILE A 17 4.59 -8.60 -3.12
CA ILE A 17 5.64 -7.76 -2.51
C ILE A 17 6.66 -8.64 -1.77
N CYS A 18 6.23 -9.69 -1.06
CA CYS A 18 7.15 -10.62 -0.42
C CYS A 18 8.07 -11.32 -1.43
N ILE A 19 7.54 -11.72 -2.58
CA ILE A 19 8.31 -12.33 -3.69
C ILE A 19 9.31 -11.31 -4.25
N LEU A 20 8.85 -10.10 -4.60
CA LEU A 20 9.70 -9.05 -5.18
C LEU A 20 10.82 -8.61 -4.24
N LYS A 21 10.59 -8.65 -2.93
CA LYS A 21 11.59 -8.31 -1.90
C LYS A 21 12.42 -9.52 -1.45
N ASN A 22 12.12 -10.71 -1.96
CA ASN A 22 12.68 -11.99 -1.52
C ASN A 22 12.72 -12.10 0.02
N LYS A 23 11.62 -11.69 0.67
CA LYS A 23 11.56 -11.55 2.13
C LYS A 23 10.12 -11.66 2.61
N LYS A 24 9.90 -12.46 3.67
CA LYS A 24 8.62 -12.47 4.38
C LYS A 24 8.45 -11.16 5.15
N LEU A 25 7.41 -10.40 4.81
CA LEU A 25 7.07 -9.14 5.44
C LEU A 25 5.77 -9.27 6.25
N ASN A 26 5.67 -8.50 7.33
CA ASN A 26 4.41 -8.31 8.04
C ASN A 26 3.65 -7.10 7.45
N THR A 27 2.36 -6.97 7.78
CA THR A 27 1.49 -5.92 7.25
C THR A 27 2.06 -4.50 7.39
N PRO A 28 2.65 -4.09 8.54
CA PRO A 28 3.32 -2.79 8.63
C PRO A 28 4.46 -2.60 7.63
N ASN A 29 5.30 -3.61 7.40
CA ASN A 29 6.39 -3.49 6.42
C ASN A 29 5.86 -3.53 4.99
N ILE A 30 4.79 -4.27 4.69
CA ILE A 30 4.08 -4.18 3.41
C ILE A 30 3.59 -2.75 3.18
N PHE A 31 2.97 -2.15 4.19
CA PHE A 31 2.47 -0.78 4.09
C PHE A 31 3.61 0.23 3.87
N ILE A 32 4.78 0.03 4.49
CA ILE A 32 5.98 0.83 4.20
C ILE A 32 6.40 0.71 2.73
N GLU A 33 6.39 -0.49 2.14
CA GLU A 33 6.74 -0.64 0.71
C GLU A 33 5.74 0.11 -0.19
N ILE A 34 4.45 0.09 0.15
CA ILE A 34 3.40 0.85 -0.56
C ILE A 34 3.60 2.36 -0.39
N LEU A 35 4.00 2.83 0.79
CA LEU A 35 4.28 4.24 1.06
C LEU A 35 5.57 4.73 0.40
N ARG A 36 6.58 3.88 0.28
CA ARG A 36 7.91 4.23 -0.22
C ARG A 36 7.99 4.21 -1.74
N ASP A 37 7.40 3.20 -2.38
CA ASP A 37 7.59 2.94 -3.79
C ASP A 37 6.30 3.22 -4.58
N GLN A 38 6.35 4.26 -5.42
CA GLN A 38 5.22 4.64 -6.26
C GLN A 38 4.81 3.53 -7.24
N ASN A 39 5.74 2.69 -7.71
CA ASN A 39 5.41 1.60 -8.63
C ASN A 39 4.66 0.49 -7.89
N VAL A 40 5.08 0.17 -6.66
CA VAL A 40 4.32 -0.74 -5.78
C VAL A 40 2.92 -0.18 -5.53
N ARG A 41 2.80 1.12 -5.26
CA ARG A 41 1.50 1.78 -5.06
C ARG A 41 0.64 1.77 -6.32
N LYS A 42 1.22 1.98 -7.51
CA LYS A 42 0.50 1.88 -8.79
C LYS A 42 -0.04 0.46 -9.02
N VAL A 43 0.77 -0.56 -8.74
CA VAL A 43 0.33 -1.96 -8.84
C VAL A 43 -0.79 -2.23 -7.84
N TYR A 44 -0.66 -1.76 -6.60
CA TYR A 44 -1.72 -1.87 -5.59
C TYR A 44 -3.04 -1.22 -6.06
N LYS A 45 -2.97 0.03 -6.55
CA LYS A 45 -4.12 0.73 -7.13
C LYS A 45 -4.77 -0.06 -8.26
N TYR A 46 -3.96 -0.62 -9.16
CA TYR A 46 -4.48 -1.43 -10.26
C TYR A 46 -5.14 -2.74 -9.79
N MET A 47 -4.50 -3.45 -8.86
CA MET A 47 -4.99 -4.74 -8.35
C MET A 47 -6.26 -4.62 -7.51
N CYS A 48 -6.45 -3.49 -6.83
CA CYS A 48 -7.58 -3.24 -5.95
C CYS A 48 -8.59 -2.23 -6.50
N ASP A 49 -8.48 -1.89 -7.79
CA ASP A 49 -9.36 -0.96 -8.51
C ASP A 49 -9.57 0.38 -7.80
N MET A 50 -8.46 1.04 -7.45
CA MET A 50 -8.44 2.35 -6.81
C MET A 50 -7.86 3.40 -7.75
N ASP A 51 -8.38 4.61 -7.66
CA ASP A 51 -8.03 5.68 -8.60
C ASP A 51 -6.92 6.57 -8.07
N THR A 52 -6.91 6.83 -6.76
CA THR A 52 -6.01 7.80 -6.16
C THR A 52 -5.11 7.21 -5.09
N ASP A 53 -3.99 7.88 -4.81
CA ASP A 53 -3.06 7.44 -3.77
C ASP A 53 -3.68 7.61 -2.38
N TYR A 54 -4.54 8.62 -2.19
CA TYR A 54 -5.32 8.81 -0.99
C TYR A 54 -6.24 7.62 -0.69
N GLU A 55 -6.99 7.15 -1.70
CA GLU A 55 -7.85 5.98 -1.57
C GLU A 55 -7.04 4.75 -1.18
N ALA A 56 -5.93 4.51 -1.87
CA ALA A 56 -5.03 3.39 -1.60
C ALA A 56 -4.55 3.36 -0.15
N ILE A 57 -4.05 4.49 0.35
CA ILE A 57 -3.52 4.60 1.72
C ILE A 57 -4.63 4.41 2.74
N THR A 58 -5.76 5.08 2.54
CA THR A 58 -6.89 5.05 3.49
C THR A 58 -7.46 3.64 3.59
N LYS A 59 -7.59 2.93 2.47
CA LYS A 59 -8.13 1.57 2.44
C LYS A 59 -7.35 0.57 3.30
N ILE A 60 -6.02 0.69 3.36
CA ILE A 60 -5.19 -0.16 4.23
C ILE A 60 -5.44 0.18 5.70
N ILE A 61 -5.58 1.47 6.03
CA ILE A 61 -5.81 1.91 7.41
C ILE A 61 -7.21 1.49 7.88
N GLU A 62 -8.22 1.53 7.01
CA GLU A 62 -9.56 1.02 7.30
C GLU A 62 -9.56 -0.48 7.59
N ASN A 63 -8.87 -1.27 6.76
CA ASN A 63 -8.82 -2.72 6.90
C ASN A 63 -7.92 -3.17 8.06
N GLU A 64 -6.84 -2.44 8.33
CA GLU A 64 -5.85 -2.77 9.36
C GLU A 64 -5.54 -1.54 10.24
N PRO A 65 -6.46 -1.11 11.12
CA PRO A 65 -6.32 0.15 11.87
C PRO A 65 -5.06 0.26 12.73
N ASN A 66 -4.50 -0.89 13.14
CA ASN A 66 -3.28 -0.95 13.95
C ASN A 66 -2.00 -0.72 13.13
N VAL A 67 -2.07 -0.78 11.80
CA VAL A 67 -0.90 -0.61 10.93
C VAL A 67 -0.27 0.77 11.11
N SER A 68 -1.09 1.82 11.16
CA SER A 68 -0.67 3.22 11.29
C SER A 68 -0.04 3.51 12.65
N LYS A 69 -0.41 2.76 13.68
CA LYS A 69 0.10 2.89 15.05
C LYS A 69 1.38 2.08 15.30
N SER A 70 1.77 1.23 14.34
CA SER A 70 2.89 0.31 14.51
C SER A 70 4.23 1.05 14.68
N LYS A 71 5.13 0.46 15.48
CA LYS A 71 6.51 0.99 15.66
C LYS A 71 7.28 1.11 14.35
N TYR A 72 6.97 0.25 13.36
CA TYR A 72 7.60 0.26 12.04
C TYR A 72 7.22 1.52 11.26
N ILE A 73 5.93 1.87 11.22
CA ILE A 73 5.44 3.07 10.54
C ILE A 73 5.97 4.33 11.23
N LYS A 74 5.90 4.41 12.56
CA LYS A 74 6.46 5.54 13.31
C LYS A 74 7.96 5.75 13.02
N LYS A 75 8.75 4.67 13.03
CA LYS A 75 10.18 4.71 12.70
C LYS A 75 10.41 5.15 11.25
N PHE A 76 9.59 4.68 10.32
CA PHE A 76 9.68 5.04 8.91
C PHE A 76 9.39 6.53 8.68
N LEU A 77 8.30 7.07 9.25
CA LEU A 77 7.92 8.47 9.09
C LEU A 77 8.92 9.44 9.74
N ASN A 78 9.52 9.06 10.87
CA ASN A 78 10.49 9.90 11.59
C ASN A 78 11.92 9.83 11.04
N SER A 79 12.16 9.10 9.94
CA SER A 79 13.49 9.02 9.32
C SER A 79 13.79 10.29 8.51
N LYS A 80 15.03 10.81 8.63
CA LYS A 80 15.47 12.08 8.02
C LYS A 80 15.44 12.09 6.48
N HIS A 81 15.22 10.95 5.84
CA HIS A 81 15.22 10.79 4.38
C HIS A 81 13.89 10.23 3.85
N THR A 82 12.81 10.34 4.61
CA THR A 82 11.50 9.84 4.16
C THR A 82 10.79 10.91 3.35
N GLU A 83 10.92 10.80 2.02
CA GLU A 83 10.06 11.51 1.08
C GLU A 83 8.98 10.56 0.56
N ILE A 84 7.72 10.88 0.85
CA ILE A 84 6.57 10.13 0.34
C ILE A 84 5.91 11.00 -0.71
N VAL A 85 6.13 10.64 -1.98
CA VAL A 85 5.48 11.34 -3.09
C VAL A 85 4.11 10.71 -3.34
N ILE A 86 3.07 11.49 -3.09
CA ILE A 86 1.66 11.14 -3.30
C ILE A 86 1.19 11.71 -4.64
N ASN A 87 0.70 10.83 -5.51
CA ASN A 87 0.09 11.19 -6.79
C ASN A 87 -1.41 10.95 -6.73
N ASP A 88 -2.16 11.99 -6.42
CA ASP A 88 -3.62 11.90 -6.28
C ASP A 88 -4.38 12.16 -7.59
N LYS A 89 -3.67 12.22 -8.72
CA LYS A 89 -4.31 12.24 -10.02
C LYS A 89 -5.01 10.89 -10.24
N PRO A 90 -6.29 10.88 -10.66
CA PRO A 90 -6.99 9.65 -11.00
C PRO A 90 -6.18 8.81 -11.98
N ARG A 91 -6.21 7.50 -11.77
CA ARG A 91 -5.61 6.54 -12.70
C ARG A 91 -6.19 6.79 -14.10
N LYS A 92 -5.32 7.02 -15.09
CA LYS A 92 -5.76 7.19 -16.49
C LYS A 92 -6.27 5.85 -17.00
N THR A 93 -7.57 5.69 -17.11
CA THR A 93 -8.21 4.57 -17.79
C THR A 93 -8.05 4.79 -19.29
N ARG A 94 -7.14 4.06 -19.95
CA ARG A 94 -7.28 3.84 -21.39
C ARG A 94 -8.27 2.71 -21.55
N LEU A 95 -9.51 3.06 -21.88
CA LEU A 95 -10.43 2.17 -22.59
C LEU A 95 -9.86 1.90 -23.99
#